data_AF-A0A352PX84-F1
#
_entry.id   AF-A0A352PX84-F1
#
_cell.length_a   1.000
_cell.length_b   1.000
_cell.length_c   1.000
_cell.angle_alpha   90.00
_cell.angle_beta   90.00
_cell.angle_gamma   90.00
#
_symmetry.space_group_name_H-M   'P 1'
#
loop_
_entity.id
_entity.type
_entity.pdbx_description
1 polymer ?
#
loop_
_entity_poly.entity_id
_entity_poly.type
_entity_poly.pdbx_seq_one_letter_code
_entity_poly.pdbx_strand_id
1 'polypeptide(L)' 'MSEEAKARIMEWMGQQKKSKQYFNDLCKAVPEIKMRDAKKLINALVAEGKLKYWSSGSTTMYMLPSEGDVAKEEKGMNE' A
#
# COMPACT_ATOMS: atom_id res chain seq x y z
N MET A 1 8.47 14.60 5.25
CA MET A 1 7.62 13.78 6.14
C MET A 1 6.86 12.70 5.37
N SER A 2 5.99 13.05 4.42
CA SER A 2 5.16 12.05 3.72
C SER A 2 5.91 11.13 2.76
N GLU A 3 6.98 11.60 2.11
CA GLU A 3 7.75 10.79 1.15
C GLU A 3 8.61 9.72 1.82
N GLU A 4 9.22 10.04 2.97
CA GLU A 4 10.08 9.11 3.71
C GLU A 4 9.29 7.90 4.23
N ALA A 5 8.09 8.14 4.78
CA ALA A 5 7.18 7.09 5.20
C ALA A 5 6.69 6.22 4.02
N LYS A 6 6.43 6.82 2.83
CA LYS A 6 6.08 6.07 1.62
C LYS A 6 7.22 5.17 1.17
N ALA A 7 8.45 5.69 1.14
CA ALA A 7 9.65 4.92 0.81
C ALA A 7 9.83 3.75 1.79
N ARG A 8 9.68 4.01 3.10
CA ARG A 8 9.75 2.97 4.14
C ARG A 8 8.75 1.84 3.94
N ILE A 9 7.51 2.18 3.58
CA ILE A 9 6.46 1.21 3.26
C ILE A 9 6.85 0.36 2.05
N MET A 10 7.38 0.98 0.99
CA MET A 10 7.83 0.27 -0.21
C MET A 10 9.03 -0.64 0.04
N GLU A 11 10.05 -0.15 0.74
CA GLU A 11 11.20 -0.95 1.16
C GLU A 11 10.74 -2.13 2.01
N TRP A 12 9.89 -1.88 3.00
CA TRP A 12 9.38 -2.92 3.87
C TRP A 12 8.62 -3.99 3.09
N MET A 13 7.77 -3.59 2.14
CA MET A 13 7.08 -4.53 1.23
C MET A 13 8.05 -5.31 0.34
N GLY A 14 9.10 -4.68 -0.18
CA GLY A 14 10.14 -5.36 -0.97
C GLY A 14 10.97 -6.36 -0.16
N GLN A 15 11.10 -6.14 1.15
CA GLN A 15 11.74 -7.09 2.08
C GLN A 15 10.82 -8.23 2.52
N GLN A 16 9.50 -8.10 2.35
CA GLN A 16 8.58 -9.15 2.75
C GLN A 16 8.58 -10.30 1.73
N LYS A 17 8.68 -11.54 2.23
CA LYS A 17 8.52 -12.75 1.40
C LYS A 17 7.12 -12.92 0.84
N LYS A 18 6.12 -12.29 1.46
CA LYS A 18 4.72 -12.34 1.04
C LYS A 18 4.44 -11.09 0.21
N SER A 19 3.72 -11.26 -0.90
CA SER A 19 3.30 -10.12 -1.72
C SER A 19 2.15 -9.33 -1.09
N LYS A 20 1.50 -9.85 -0.03
CA LYS A 20 0.31 -9.26 0.62
C LYS A 20 0.57 -8.99 2.10
N GLN A 21 0.57 -7.73 2.49
CA GLN A 21 0.80 -7.31 3.86
C GLN A 21 -0.43 -6.69 4.49
N TYR A 22 -0.64 -6.94 5.78
CA TYR A 22 -1.73 -6.34 6.53
C TYR A 22 -1.50 -4.85 6.73
N PHE A 23 -2.58 -4.07 6.78
CA PHE A 23 -2.51 -2.66 7.18
C PHE A 23 -1.71 -2.45 8.47
N ASN A 24 -1.96 -3.32 9.44
CA ASN A 24 -1.35 -3.23 10.76
C ASN A 24 0.17 -3.45 10.71
N ASP A 25 0.65 -4.31 9.79
CA ASP A 25 2.07 -4.55 9.62
C ASP A 25 2.75 -3.41 8.84
N LEU A 26 2.07 -2.81 7.86
CA LEU A 26 2.57 -1.58 7.21
C LEU A 26 2.70 -0.44 8.21
N CYS A 27 1.75 -0.32 9.14
CA CYS A 27 1.81 0.67 10.20
C CYS A 27 3.01 0.45 11.14
N LYS A 28 3.49 -0.80 11.29
CA LYS A 28 4.73 -1.10 12.04
C LYS A 28 5.99 -0.69 11.29
N ALA A 29 5.96 -0.58 9.96
CA ALA A 29 7.08 -0.09 9.17
C ALA A 29 7.31 1.43 9.35
N VAL A 30 6.27 2.15 9.75
CA VAL A 30 6.27 3.59 9.98
C VAL A 30 5.68 3.93 11.36
N PRO A 31 6.32 3.45 12.46
CA PRO A 31 5.80 3.63 13.81
C PRO A 31 5.90 5.09 14.29
N GLU A 32 6.70 5.91 13.59
CA GLU A 32 6.89 7.33 13.83
C GLU A 32 5.66 8.19 13.47
N ILE A 33 4.81 7.72 12.55
CA ILE A 33 3.58 8.41 12.17
C ILE A 33 2.36 7.77 12.81
N LYS A 34 1.36 8.60 13.09
CA LYS A 34 0.08 8.11 13.61
C LYS A 34 -0.60 7.19 12.59
N MET A 35 -1.32 6.19 13.08
CA MET A 35 -2.10 5.27 12.25
C MET A 35 -3.05 5.97 11.27
N ARG A 36 -3.59 7.16 11.62
CA ARG A 36 -4.38 8.00 10.71
C ARG A 36 -3.57 8.48 9.50
N ASP A 37 -2.35 8.94 9.73
CA ASP A 37 -1.45 9.42 8.67
C ASP A 37 -0.92 8.26 7.83
N ALA A 38 -0.54 7.14 8.46
CA ALA A 38 -0.18 5.92 7.73
C ALA A 38 -1.32 5.46 6.82
N LYS A 39 -2.57 5.47 7.30
CA LYS A 39 -3.74 5.15 6.48
C LYS A 39 -3.90 6.11 5.29
N LYS A 40 -3.71 7.41 5.49
CA LYS A 40 -3.76 8.38 4.39
C LYS A 40 -2.65 8.14 3.36
N LEU A 41 -1.42 7.88 3.81
CA LEU A 41 -0.28 7.61 2.93
C LEU A 41 -0.48 6.33 2.12
N ILE A 42 -0.94 5.25 2.77
CA ILE A 42 -1.19 3.98 2.09
C ILE A 42 -2.35 4.13 1.10
N ASN A 43 -3.44 4.82 1.46
CA ASN A 43 -4.51 5.10 0.51
C ASN A 43 -4.03 5.97 -0.65
N ALA A 44 -3.14 6.94 -0.41
CA ALA A 44 -2.53 7.72 -1.47
C ALA A 44 -1.68 6.84 -2.40
N LEU A 45 -0.88 5.91 -1.85
CA LEU A 45 -0.13 4.94 -2.66
C LEU A 45 -1.03 4.01 -3.46
N VAL A 46 -2.20 3.65 -2.93
CA VAL A 46 -3.22 2.90 -3.66
C VAL A 46 -3.82 3.73 -4.78
N ALA A 47 -4.17 4.98 -4.51
CA ALA A 47 -4.69 5.91 -5.52
C ALA A 47 -3.66 6.24 -6.61
N GLU A 48 -2.36 6.26 -6.27
CA GLU A 48 -1.25 6.38 -7.22
C GLU A 48 -1.01 5.10 -8.03
N GLY A 49 -1.73 3.99 -7.76
CA GLY A 49 -1.51 2.71 -8.42
C GLY A 49 -0.21 2.02 -8.02
N LYS A 50 0.47 2.50 -6.96
CA LYS A 50 1.72 1.91 -6.45
C LYS A 50 1.48 0.80 -5.43
N LEU A 51 0.28 0.71 -4.87
CA LEU A 51 -0.18 -0.37 -4.01
C LEU A 51 -1.57 -0.83 -4.47
N LYS A 52 -1.87 -2.11 -4.30
CA LYS A 52 -3.22 -2.64 -4.49
C LYS A 52 -3.88 -2.86 -3.14
N TYR A 53 -5.05 -2.26 -2.95
CA TYR A 53 -5.89 -2.53 -1.78
C TYR A 53 -6.58 -3.88 -1.92
N TRP A 54 -6.54 -4.68 -0.86
CA TRP A 54 -7.23 -5.96 -0.78
C TRP A 54 -7.99 -6.06 0.55
N SER A 55 -9.27 -6.44 0.50
CA SER A 55 -10.05 -6.70 1.72
C SER A 55 -10.46 -8.17 1.77
N SER A 56 -10.13 -8.84 2.87
CA SER A 56 -10.56 -10.21 3.15
C SER A 56 -11.47 -10.20 4.37
N GLY A 57 -12.71 -9.73 4.16
CA GLY A 57 -13.78 -9.70 5.17
C GLY A 57 -13.49 -8.73 6.32
N SER A 58 -12.87 -9.22 7.39
CA SER A 58 -12.56 -8.46 8.61
C SER A 58 -11.19 -7.78 8.57
N THR A 59 -10.39 -8.02 7.53
CA THR A 59 -9.02 -7.53 7.42
C THR A 59 -8.77 -6.80 6.11
N THR A 60 -8.07 -5.67 6.23
CA THR A 60 -7.46 -4.98 5.09
C THR A 60 -5.99 -5.38 4.92
N MET A 61 -5.65 -5.78 3.70
CA MET A 61 -4.31 -6.07 3.22
C MET A 61 -3.97 -5.15 2.05
N TYR A 62 -2.68 -5.03 1.76
CA TYR A 62 -2.15 -4.31 0.61
C TYR A 62 -1.06 -5.14 -0.03
N MET A 63 -0.90 -4.98 -1.33
CA MET A 63 0.12 -5.69 -2.09
C MET A 63 0.83 -4.76 -3.05
N LEU A 64 2.07 -5.10 -3.38
CA LEU A 64 2.76 -4.46 -4.50
C LEU A 64 2.07 -4.91 -5.80
N PRO A 65 1.68 -3.98 -6.68
CA PRO A 65 1.23 -4.33 -8.01
C PRO A 65 2.42 -4.95 -8.76
N SER A 66 2.22 -6.12 -9.36
CA SER A 66 3.21 -6.65 -10.31
C SER A 66 3.24 -5.77 -11.55
N GLU A 67 4.36 -5.73 -12.27
CA GLU A 67 4.53 -4.94 -13.51
C GLU A 67 3.42 -5.20 -14.57
N GLY A 68 2.69 -6.33 -14.48
CA GLY A 68 1.53 -6.64 -15.33
C GLY A 68 0.17 -6.11 -14.86
N ASP A 69 0.03 -5.66 -13.61
CA ASP A 69 -1.24 -5.16 -13.04
C ASP A 69 -1.39 -3.64 -13.16
N VAL A 70 -0.26 -2.90 -13.17
CA VAL A 70 -0.26 -1.43 -13.30
C VAL A 70 -0.86 -0.98 -14.63
N ALA A 71 -0.74 -1.80 -15.68
CA ALA A 71 -1.32 -1.54 -16.99
C ALA A 71 -2.85 -1.78 -17.06
N LYS A 72 -3.48 -2.40 -16.04
CA LYS A 72 -4.90 -2.77 -16.10
C LYS A 72 -5.83 -1.79 -15.39
N GLU A 73 -5.35 -0.96 -14.47
CA GLU A 73 -6.20 0.01 -13.76
C GLU A 73 -6.30 1.39 -14.43
N GLU A 74 -5.44 1.73 -15.40
CA GLU A 74 -5.65 2.92 -16.25
C GLU A 74 -6.83 2.80 -17.23
N LYS A 75 -7.51 1.63 -17.31
CA LYS A 75 -8.70 1.43 -18.16
C LYS A 75 -10.03 1.26 -17.41
N GLY A 76 -10.07 1.51 -16.11
CA GLY A 76 -11.25 1.18 -15.28
C GLY A 76 -12.02 2.34 -14.66
N MET A 77 -11.55 3.58 -14.78
CA MET A 77 -12.13 4.70 -14.02
C MET A 77 -12.29 5.97 -14.86
N ASN A 78 -12.95 5.84 -16.01
CA ASN A 78 -13.71 6.93 -16.64
C ASN A 78 -14.68 6.35 -17.69
N GLU A 79 -15.82 5.84 -17.24
CA GLU A 79 -17.07 5.89 -18.00
C GLU A 79 -18.26 6.06 -17.05
#